data_AF-A0A2V7J5B8-F1
#
_entry.id   AF-A0A2V7J5B8-F1
#
_cell.length_a   1.000
_cell.length_b   1.000
_cell.length_c   1.000
_cell.angle_alpha   90.00
_cell.angle_beta   90.00
_cell.angle_gamma   90.00
#
_symmetry.space_group_name_H-M   'P 1'
#
loop_
_entity.id
_entity.type
_entity.pdbx_description
1 polymer ?
#
loop_
_entity_poly.entity_id
_entity_poly.type
_entity_poly.pdbx_seq_one_letter_code
_entity_poly.pdbx_strand_id
1 'polypeptide(L)'
;WAGRIYGLGLTRLLGWRPARIYHGVWGSAPFQSLYEPAPSVLAFLPQMPEWHLLTATLWAMAGLSLVYEPLKVAVPLAVAALLPPIAQATLSATRASFPEAPRGIGRLKQQVVTAFLHLLQPLARLAGRLRAGLTPWRQRAKPGRAPLWPLTASVWSEQWIPLDQRLRALETRLRSEGACVLRGEEHDCWDLEVRAGILGAARLLAGAEDHPGGKQLLRLRWWPLVPGRGPVLALAFAALAGVAAHAHLCGAAVLLGLGAVLPALNIVEQCMAGMATIRRALQDLNWGTWR
;
A
#
# COMPACT_ATOMS: atom_id res chain seq x y z
N TRP A 1 -6.56 10.45 12.30
CA TRP A 1 -6.85 9.27 13.14
C TRP A 1 -6.22 8.04 12.51
N ALA A 2 -5.27 7.39 13.19
CA ALA A 2 -4.52 6.23 12.66
C ALA A 2 -5.27 4.89 12.81
N GLY A 3 -6.58 4.91 13.08
CA GLY A 3 -7.41 3.71 13.17
C GLY A 3 -7.17 2.83 14.40
N ARG A 4 -6.48 3.33 15.44
CA ARG A 4 -6.25 2.56 16.67
C ARG A 4 -7.51 2.55 17.54
N ILE A 5 -8.03 1.35 17.81
CA ILE A 5 -9.08 1.11 18.80
C ILE A 5 -8.38 0.58 20.05
N TYR A 6 -8.43 1.34 21.15
CA TYR A 6 -7.92 0.90 22.44
C TYR A 6 -8.96 -0.02 23.08
N GLY A 7 -8.65 -1.31 23.21
CA GLY A 7 -9.56 -2.30 23.78
C GLY A 7 -8.88 -3.62 24.13
N LEU A 8 -9.40 -4.29 25.16
CA LEU A 8 -9.00 -5.64 25.57
C LEU A 8 -9.45 -6.64 24.49
N GLY A 9 -8.51 -7.08 23.64
CA GLY A 9 -8.80 -8.03 22.56
C GLY A 9 -7.84 -8.01 21.38
N LEU A 10 -6.88 -7.08 21.34
CA LEU A 10 -5.85 -7.05 20.31
C LEU A 10 -4.98 -8.31 20.39
N THR A 11 -4.93 -9.04 19.27
CA THR A 11 -4.08 -10.21 19.04
C THR A 11 -2.62 -9.84 19.29
N ARG A 12 -2.12 -10.11 20.49
CA ARG A 12 -0.69 -10.28 20.73
C ARG A 12 -0.22 -11.43 19.87
N LEU A 13 0.68 -11.16 18.92
CA LEU A 13 1.32 -12.21 18.15
C LEU A 13 2.83 -12.10 18.31
N LEU A 14 3.43 -13.24 18.68
CA LEU A 14 4.86 -13.51 18.63
C LEU A 14 5.42 -13.01 17.29
N GLY A 15 6.30 -12.02 17.35
CA GLY A 15 7.03 -11.55 16.18
C GLY A 15 8.45 -11.20 16.59
N TRP A 16 9.40 -12.08 16.30
CA TRP A 16 10.81 -11.71 16.21
C TRP A 16 10.97 -10.75 15.04
N ARG A 17 10.89 -9.44 15.31
CA ARG A 17 11.32 -8.40 14.37
C ARG A 17 12.62 -7.80 14.89
N PRO A 18 13.62 -7.56 14.03
CA PRO A 18 14.82 -6.86 14.45
C PRO A 18 14.46 -5.47 14.98
N ALA A 19 15.15 -5.03 16.02
CA ALA A 19 15.02 -3.69 16.56
C ALA A 19 15.22 -2.66 15.43
N ARG A 20 14.27 -1.74 15.27
CA ARG A 20 14.38 -0.61 14.36
C ARG A 20 14.52 0.66 15.17
N ILE A 21 15.37 1.56 14.71
CA ILE A 21 15.62 2.84 15.39
C ILE A 21 14.44 3.77 15.10
N TYR A 22 13.77 4.23 16.16
CA TYR A 22 12.72 5.24 16.06
C TYR A 22 13.35 6.61 15.89
N HIS A 23 12.92 7.34 14.87
CA HIS A 23 13.36 8.71 14.58
C HIS A 23 12.17 9.70 14.52
N GLY A 24 10.93 9.22 14.65
CA GLY A 24 9.75 10.05 14.48
C GLY A 24 9.54 10.46 13.02
N VAL A 25 8.36 11.01 12.71
CA VAL A 25 8.07 11.48 11.35
C VAL A 25 9.04 12.60 10.99
N TRP A 26 9.79 12.45 9.88
CA TRP A 26 10.82 13.38 9.41
C TRP A 26 11.94 13.65 10.41
N GLY A 27 12.29 12.67 11.25
CA GLY A 27 13.37 12.83 12.21
C GLY A 27 13.02 13.75 13.40
N SER A 28 11.73 14.06 13.60
CA SER A 28 11.30 15.04 14.60
C SER A 28 11.24 14.50 16.02
N ALA A 29 11.58 13.22 16.27
CA ALA A 29 11.52 12.65 17.61
C ALA A 29 12.75 13.02 18.45
N PRO A 30 12.56 13.68 19.61
CA PRO A 30 13.68 13.98 20.50
C PRO A 30 14.17 12.77 21.31
N PHE A 31 13.38 11.69 21.41
CA PHE A 31 13.72 10.47 22.16
C PHE A 31 13.12 9.21 21.50
N GLN A 32 13.65 8.04 21.86
CA GLN A 32 13.19 6.72 21.38
C GLN A 32 11.79 6.41 21.93
N SER A 33 10.91 5.87 21.07
CA SER A 33 9.57 5.46 21.50
C SER A 33 9.63 4.20 22.37
N LEU A 34 8.95 4.23 23.51
CA LEU A 34 8.75 3.05 24.37
C LEU A 34 7.63 2.11 23.89
N TYR A 35 6.87 2.51 22.87
CA TYR A 35 5.70 1.75 22.39
C TYR A 35 6.05 0.78 21.26
N GLU A 36 5.45 -0.41 21.30
CA GLU A 36 5.65 -1.45 20.29
C GLU A 36 5.08 -1.06 18.91
N PRO A 37 5.72 -1.53 17.82
CA PRO A 37 5.24 -1.31 16.46
C PRO A 37 3.89 -1.98 16.21
N ALA A 38 3.15 -1.46 15.22
CA ALA A 38 1.80 -1.93 14.90
C ALA A 38 1.76 -3.45 14.53
N PRO A 39 0.67 -4.15 14.88
CA PRO A 39 0.51 -5.59 14.65
C PRO A 39 0.62 -6.00 13.17
N SER A 40 0.93 -7.28 12.94
CA SER A 40 1.31 -7.82 11.62
C SER A 40 0.20 -7.66 10.56
N VAL A 41 0.61 -7.29 9.34
CA VAL A 41 -0.26 -7.13 8.15
C VAL A 41 -1.09 -8.39 7.88
N LEU A 42 -0.56 -9.56 8.23
CA LEU A 42 -1.23 -10.85 8.06
C LEU A 42 -2.51 -10.98 8.89
N ALA A 43 -2.56 -10.39 10.08
CA ALA A 43 -3.75 -10.43 10.94
C ALA A 43 -4.92 -9.58 10.39
N PHE A 44 -4.62 -8.58 9.55
CA PHE A 44 -5.62 -7.70 8.95
C PHE A 44 -5.95 -8.03 7.49
N LEU A 45 -5.22 -8.95 6.86
CA LEU A 45 -5.44 -9.39 5.48
C LEU A 45 -6.91 -9.75 5.19
N PRO A 46 -7.61 -10.54 6.04
CA PRO A 46 -9.01 -10.90 5.79
C PRO A 46 -9.99 -9.73 5.82
N GLN A 47 -9.60 -8.59 6.41
CA GLN A 47 -10.41 -7.36 6.50
C GLN A 47 -10.12 -6.36 5.37
N MET A 48 -9.11 -6.64 4.55
CA MET A 48 -8.77 -5.79 3.44
C MET A 48 -9.83 -5.93 2.34
N PRO A 49 -10.38 -4.81 1.80
CA PRO A 49 -11.30 -4.84 0.67
C PRO A 49 -10.79 -5.66 -0.52
N GLU A 50 -9.47 -5.67 -0.71
CA GLU A 50 -8.77 -6.41 -1.75
C GLU A 50 -8.93 -7.93 -1.62
N TRP A 51 -9.06 -8.46 -0.38
CA TRP A 51 -9.30 -9.89 -0.13
C TRP A 51 -10.66 -10.32 -0.68
N HIS A 52 -11.70 -9.48 -0.52
CA HIS A 52 -13.04 -9.79 -1.04
C HIS A 52 -13.10 -9.83 -2.56
N LEU A 53 -12.34 -8.98 -3.26
CA LEU A 53 -12.22 -9.04 -4.71
C LEU A 53 -11.52 -10.33 -5.17
N LEU A 54 -10.47 -10.74 -4.47
CA LEU A 54 -9.79 -12.02 -4.72
C LEU A 54 -10.75 -13.19 -4.49
N THR A 55 -11.46 -13.22 -3.36
CA THR A 55 -12.45 -14.26 -3.06
C THR A 55 -13.54 -14.31 -4.13
N ALA A 56 -14.11 -13.18 -4.53
CA ALA A 56 -15.12 -13.11 -5.60
C ALA A 56 -14.58 -13.64 -6.94
N THR A 57 -13.33 -13.34 -7.27
CA THR A 57 -12.67 -13.83 -8.50
C THR A 57 -12.47 -15.35 -8.44
N LEU A 58 -12.02 -15.88 -7.30
CA LEU A 58 -11.88 -17.32 -7.10
C LEU A 58 -13.23 -18.04 -7.18
N TRP A 59 -14.30 -17.46 -6.64
CA TRP A 59 -15.65 -18.01 -6.77
C TRP A 59 -16.18 -17.96 -8.20
N ALA A 60 -15.90 -16.90 -8.96
CA ALA A 60 -16.22 -16.84 -10.38
C ALA A 60 -15.46 -17.91 -11.19
N MET A 61 -14.16 -18.10 -10.92
CA MET A 61 -13.35 -19.16 -11.51
C MET A 61 -13.84 -20.56 -11.13
N ALA A 62 -14.24 -20.76 -9.88
CA ALA A 62 -14.86 -22.00 -9.40
C ALA A 62 -16.18 -22.28 -10.13
N GLY A 63 -17.01 -21.27 -10.39
CA GLY A 63 -18.21 -21.41 -11.23
C GLY A 63 -17.87 -21.80 -12.67
N LEU A 64 -16.86 -21.16 -13.25
CA LEU A 64 -16.38 -21.45 -14.61
C LEU A 64 -15.78 -22.87 -14.74
N SER A 65 -15.35 -23.47 -13.63
CA SER A 65 -14.84 -24.85 -13.60
C SER A 65 -15.88 -25.92 -13.94
N LEU A 66 -17.18 -25.58 -13.91
CA LEU A 66 -18.26 -26.45 -14.37
C LEU A 66 -18.21 -26.69 -15.88
N VAL A 67 -17.63 -25.75 -16.64
CA VAL A 67 -17.52 -25.80 -18.10
C VAL A 67 -16.10 -26.18 -18.53
N TYR A 68 -15.08 -25.85 -17.73
CA TYR A 68 -13.68 -26.11 -18.06
C TYR A 68 -12.97 -26.84 -16.92
N GLU A 69 -12.68 -28.12 -17.15
CA GLU A 69 -12.20 -29.05 -16.12
C GLU A 69 -10.93 -28.63 -15.34
N PRO A 70 -9.88 -28.03 -15.95
CA PRO A 70 -8.67 -27.68 -15.20
C PRO A 70 -8.85 -26.50 -14.24
N LEU A 71 -9.98 -25.77 -14.30
CA LEU A 71 -10.31 -24.71 -13.33
C LEU A 71 -10.82 -25.26 -11.99
N LYS A 72 -11.03 -26.58 -11.84
CA LYS A 72 -11.47 -27.20 -10.57
C LYS A 72 -10.52 -26.93 -9.41
N VAL A 73 -9.24 -26.65 -9.68
CA VAL A 73 -8.24 -26.25 -8.67
C VAL A 73 -8.64 -24.96 -7.93
N ALA A 74 -9.44 -24.09 -8.55
CA ALA A 74 -9.92 -22.86 -7.92
C ALA A 74 -10.94 -23.11 -6.80
N VAL A 75 -11.63 -24.26 -6.79
CA VAL A 75 -12.66 -24.60 -5.80
C VAL A 75 -12.11 -24.70 -4.37
N PRO A 76 -11.08 -25.53 -4.06
CA PRO A 76 -10.51 -25.58 -2.72
C PRO A 76 -9.88 -24.24 -2.29
N LEU A 77 -9.30 -23.49 -3.23
CA LEU A 77 -8.77 -22.14 -3.00
C LEU A 77 -9.88 -21.14 -2.64
N ALA A 78 -11.03 -21.19 -3.31
CA ALA A 78 -12.17 -20.32 -3.02
C ALA A 78 -12.76 -20.60 -1.64
N VAL A 79 -12.87 -21.88 -1.26
CA VAL A 79 -13.30 -22.29 0.09
C VAL A 79 -12.30 -21.80 1.13
N ALA A 80 -11.00 -22.03 0.92
CA ALA A 80 -9.94 -21.57 1.82
C ALA A 80 -9.93 -20.03 1.97
N ALA A 81 -10.22 -19.28 0.91
CA ALA A 81 -10.27 -17.82 0.95
C ALA A 81 -11.51 -17.26 1.69
N LEU A 82 -12.58 -18.05 1.82
CA LEU A 82 -13.82 -17.66 2.51
C LEU A 82 -13.74 -17.89 4.02
N LEU A 83 -12.94 -18.86 4.48
CA LEU A 83 -12.83 -19.24 5.89
C LEU A 83 -12.30 -18.11 6.80
N PRO A 84 -11.24 -17.35 6.46
CA PRO A 84 -10.66 -16.36 7.36
C PRO A 84 -11.60 -15.20 7.73
N PRO A 85 -12.35 -14.57 6.79
CA PRO A 85 -13.33 -13.53 7.15
C PRO A 85 -14.46 -14.06 8.05
N ILE A 86 -14.93 -15.28 7.81
CA ILE A 86 -15.98 -15.93 8.62
C ILE A 86 -15.44 -16.23 10.03
N ALA A 87 -14.28 -16.86 10.12
CA ALA A 87 -13.62 -17.18 11.39
C ALA A 87 -13.34 -15.91 12.21
N GLN A 88 -12.95 -14.83 11.54
CA GLN A 88 -12.71 -13.57 12.22
C GLN A 88 -14.02 -12.91 12.70
N ALA A 89 -15.08 -12.91 11.89
CA ALA A 89 -16.38 -12.40 12.30
C ALA A 89 -16.96 -13.17 13.51
N THR A 90 -16.81 -14.50 13.54
CA THR A 90 -17.26 -15.34 14.66
C THR A 90 -16.39 -15.17 15.90
N LEU A 91 -15.06 -15.06 15.75
CA LEU A 91 -14.15 -14.77 16.87
C LEU A 91 -14.39 -13.38 17.45
N SER A 92 -14.63 -12.37 16.62
CA SER A 92 -14.96 -11.01 17.07
C SER A 92 -16.32 -10.95 17.78
N ALA A 93 -17.32 -11.68 17.29
CA ALA A 93 -18.64 -11.76 17.92
C ALA A 93 -18.63 -12.52 19.25
N THR A 94 -17.83 -13.60 19.37
CA THR A 94 -17.75 -14.39 20.61
C THR A 94 -16.92 -13.71 21.70
N ARG A 95 -15.91 -12.91 21.32
CA ARG A 95 -15.10 -12.10 22.24
C ARG A 95 -15.71 -10.75 22.61
N ALA A 96 -16.79 -10.33 21.96
CA ALA A 96 -17.52 -9.13 22.33
C ALA A 96 -18.20 -9.32 23.68
N SER A 97 -17.73 -8.60 24.69
CA SER A 97 -18.34 -8.55 26.01
C SER A 97 -19.52 -7.59 25.99
N PHE A 98 -20.74 -8.12 26.16
CA PHE A 98 -21.95 -7.34 26.34
C PHE A 98 -22.36 -7.37 27.82
N PRO A 99 -21.88 -6.42 28.65
CA PRO A 99 -22.15 -6.43 30.09
C PRO A 99 -23.64 -6.29 30.45
N GLU A 100 -24.46 -5.73 29.55
CA GLU A 100 -25.90 -5.47 29.76
C GLU A 100 -26.83 -6.47 29.04
N ALA A 101 -26.31 -7.56 28.48
CA ALA A 101 -27.10 -8.46 27.63
C ALA A 101 -27.96 -9.47 28.42
N PRO A 102 -29.24 -9.66 28.05
CA PRO A 102 -30.05 -10.74 28.62
C PRO A 102 -29.48 -12.12 28.26
N ARG A 103 -29.38 -13.01 29.26
CA ARG A 103 -28.85 -14.37 29.11
C ARG A 103 -29.71 -15.21 28.15
N GLY A 104 -29.10 -16.11 27.38
CA GLY A 104 -29.79 -16.99 26.42
C GLY A 104 -29.93 -16.39 25.01
N ILE A 105 -31.14 -16.39 24.45
CA ILE A 105 -31.43 -16.00 23.06
C ILE A 105 -31.07 -14.54 22.78
N GLY A 106 -31.18 -13.65 23.78
CA GLY A 106 -30.81 -12.23 23.65
C GLY A 106 -29.31 -12.01 23.38
N ARG A 107 -28.45 -12.78 24.06
CA ARG A 107 -27.01 -12.80 23.80
C ARG A 107 -26.68 -13.37 22.42
N LEU A 108 -27.37 -14.44 22.01
CA LEU A 108 -27.20 -15.03 20.67
C LEU A 108 -27.58 -14.02 19.57
N LYS A 109 -28.70 -13.31 19.74
CA LYS A 109 -29.15 -12.25 18.82
C LYS A 109 -28.09 -11.15 18.69
N GLN A 110 -27.54 -10.68 19.80
CA GLN A 110 -26.49 -9.65 19.78
C GLN A 110 -25.20 -10.15 19.14
N GLN A 111 -24.79 -11.40 19.38
CA GLN A 111 -23.64 -12.02 18.71
C GLN A 111 -23.84 -12.18 17.21
N VAL A 112 -25.03 -12.61 16.77
CA VAL A 112 -25.37 -12.74 15.34
C VAL A 112 -25.39 -11.38 14.66
N VAL A 113 -26.01 -10.36 15.28
CA VAL A 113 -25.98 -8.98 14.77
C VAL A 113 -24.54 -8.47 14.69
N THR A 114 -23.72 -8.75 15.70
CA THR A 114 -22.31 -8.33 15.72
C THR A 114 -21.51 -9.03 14.62
N ALA A 115 -21.69 -10.34 14.42
CA ALA A 115 -21.05 -11.08 13.35
C ALA A 115 -21.50 -10.56 11.96
N PHE A 116 -22.79 -10.30 11.79
CA PHE A 116 -23.35 -9.73 10.57
C PHE A 116 -22.76 -8.36 10.25
N LEU A 117 -22.65 -7.48 11.25
CA LEU A 117 -22.02 -6.16 11.08
C LEU A 117 -20.53 -6.26 10.72
N HIS A 118 -19.80 -7.21 11.30
CA HIS A 118 -18.40 -7.47 10.93
C HIS A 118 -18.24 -7.98 9.48
N LEU A 119 -19.23 -8.71 8.95
CA LEU A 119 -19.26 -9.12 7.54
C LEU A 119 -19.68 -7.98 6.60
N LEU A 120 -20.61 -7.12 7.03
CA LEU A 120 -21.09 -5.99 6.23
C LEU A 120 -20.06 -4.85 6.14
N GLN A 121 -19.28 -4.63 7.20
CA GLN A 121 -18.27 -3.58 7.30
C GLN A 121 -17.28 -3.56 6.11
N PRO A 122 -16.60 -4.66 5.73
CA PRO A 122 -15.67 -4.64 4.62
C PRO A 122 -16.36 -4.53 3.24
N LEU A 123 -17.59 -5.03 3.08
CA LEU A 123 -18.38 -4.85 1.86
C LEU A 123 -18.76 -3.37 1.65
N ALA A 124 -19.19 -2.69 2.71
CA ALA A 124 -19.47 -1.25 2.67
C ALA A 124 -18.20 -0.44 2.36
N ARG A 125 -17.05 -0.81 2.94
CA ARG A 125 -15.74 -0.20 2.61
C ARG A 125 -15.34 -0.43 1.15
N LEU A 126 -15.58 -1.63 0.61
CA LEU A 126 -15.32 -1.95 -0.79
C LEU A 126 -16.22 -1.13 -1.72
N ALA A 127 -17.52 -1.04 -1.44
CA ALA A 127 -18.46 -0.22 -2.21
C ALA A 127 -18.07 1.26 -2.22
N GLY A 128 -17.67 1.80 -1.06
CA GLY A 128 -17.14 3.16 -0.95
C GLY A 128 -15.85 3.35 -1.77
N ARG A 129 -14.94 2.38 -1.75
CA ARG A 129 -13.71 2.42 -2.55
C ARG A 129 -13.94 2.26 -4.05
N LEU A 130 -14.93 1.47 -4.47
CA LEU A 130 -15.32 1.32 -5.88
C LEU A 130 -15.87 2.65 -6.42
N ARG A 131 -16.78 3.29 -5.67
CA ARG A 131 -17.34 4.62 -6.03
C ARG A 131 -16.29 5.72 -6.00
N ALA A 132 -15.39 5.68 -5.03
CA ALA A 132 -14.28 6.62 -4.92
C ALA A 132 -13.09 6.24 -5.83
N GLY A 133 -13.21 5.24 -6.71
CA GLY A 133 -12.12 4.73 -7.53
C GLY A 133 -11.11 3.90 -6.73
N LEU A 134 -10.98 2.62 -7.09
CA LEU A 134 -10.03 1.70 -6.49
C LEU A 134 -8.60 2.27 -6.62
N THR A 135 -7.85 2.25 -5.52
CA THR A 135 -6.44 2.66 -5.44
C THR A 135 -5.57 2.16 -6.59
N PRO A 136 -5.80 0.97 -7.19
CA PRO A 136 -5.01 0.55 -8.34
C PRO A 136 -5.22 1.32 -9.65
N TRP A 137 -6.38 1.95 -9.86
CA TRP A 137 -6.71 2.69 -11.08
C TRP A 137 -6.60 4.21 -10.91
N ARG A 138 -6.26 4.69 -9.71
CA ARG A 138 -5.95 6.10 -9.45
C ARG A 138 -4.52 6.41 -9.87
N GLN A 139 -4.25 6.45 -11.18
CA GLN A 139 -3.09 7.16 -11.69
C GLN A 139 -3.32 8.65 -11.48
N ARG A 140 -2.72 9.23 -10.44
CA ARG A 140 -2.81 10.67 -10.18
C ARG A 140 -1.50 11.43 -10.39
N ALA A 141 -0.41 10.72 -10.65
CA ALA A 141 0.83 11.35 -11.08
C ALA A 141 0.71 11.65 -12.58
N LYS A 142 0.95 12.90 -12.98
CA LYS A 142 0.95 13.24 -14.41
C LYS A 142 2.06 12.44 -15.11
N PRO A 143 1.78 11.84 -16.28
CA PRO A 143 2.78 11.11 -17.03
C PRO A 143 3.95 12.04 -17.37
N GLY A 144 5.17 11.54 -17.23
CA GLY A 144 6.36 12.31 -17.46
C GLY A 144 7.56 11.40 -17.59
N ARG A 145 8.52 11.79 -18.44
CA ARG A 145 9.77 11.04 -18.62
C ARG A 145 10.74 11.42 -17.51
N ALA A 146 11.14 10.43 -16.72
CA ALA A 146 12.17 10.59 -15.71
C ALA A 146 13.03 9.32 -15.66
N PRO A 147 14.29 9.44 -15.24
CA PRO A 147 15.16 8.29 -15.10
C PRO A 147 14.67 7.32 -14.02
N LEU A 148 14.95 6.04 -14.22
CA LEU A 148 14.61 4.96 -13.28
C LEU A 148 15.75 4.61 -12.31
N TRP A 149 16.76 5.48 -12.22
CA TRP A 149 17.84 5.38 -11.24
C TRP A 149 17.70 6.47 -10.17
N PRO A 150 18.36 6.33 -9.00
CA PRO A 150 18.35 7.35 -7.97
C PRO A 150 18.89 8.68 -8.48
N LEU A 151 18.16 9.76 -8.23
CA LEU A 151 18.61 11.12 -8.47
C LEU A 151 18.96 11.79 -7.15
N THR A 152 19.96 12.64 -7.19
CA THR A 152 20.38 13.50 -6.08
C THR A 152 20.42 14.94 -6.55
N ALA A 153 20.04 15.87 -5.69
CA ALA A 153 20.16 17.30 -5.93
C ALA A 153 20.60 18.01 -4.66
N SER A 154 21.31 19.12 -4.82
CA SER A 154 21.67 19.99 -3.71
C SER A 154 21.09 21.38 -3.90
N VAL A 155 20.59 21.99 -2.82
CA VAL A 155 20.03 23.34 -2.87
C VAL A 155 20.66 24.18 -1.79
N TRP A 156 21.28 25.28 -2.19
CA TRP A 156 21.80 26.27 -1.25
C TRP A 156 20.73 27.32 -0.95
N SER A 157 20.37 27.43 0.32
CA SER A 157 19.43 28.41 0.85
C SER A 157 20.17 29.41 1.74
N GLU A 158 19.93 30.70 1.51
CA GLU A 158 20.42 31.76 2.40
C GLU A 158 19.55 31.96 3.64
N GLN A 159 18.37 31.35 3.65
CA GLN A 159 17.42 31.41 4.75
C GLN A 159 17.35 30.06 5.46
N TRP A 160 17.43 30.10 6.79
CA TRP A 160 17.20 28.95 7.64
C TRP A 160 15.69 28.72 7.76
N ILE A 161 15.25 27.54 7.35
CA ILE A 161 13.86 27.10 7.46
C ILE A 161 13.89 25.66 7.99
N PRO A 162 13.10 25.31 9.03
CA PRO A 162 12.99 23.94 9.50
C PRO A 162 12.69 22.95 8.39
N LEU A 163 13.36 21.80 8.39
CA LEU A 163 13.20 20.78 7.35
C LEU A 163 11.76 20.27 7.26
N ASP A 164 11.07 20.13 8.39
CA ASP A 164 9.67 19.70 8.43
C ASP A 164 8.75 20.71 7.73
N GLN A 165 9.02 22.01 7.85
CA GLN A 165 8.28 23.06 7.15
C GLN A 165 8.50 22.99 5.63
N ARG A 166 9.74 22.71 5.19
CA ARG A 166 10.04 22.50 3.76
C ARG A 166 9.35 21.24 3.22
N LEU A 167 9.37 20.14 3.96
CA LEU A 167 8.70 18.90 3.59
C LEU A 167 7.17 19.05 3.53
N ARG A 168 6.56 19.82 4.44
CA ARG A 168 5.13 20.19 4.37
C ARG A 168 4.81 21.02 3.12
N ALA A 169 5.67 21.97 2.77
CA ALA A 169 5.50 22.77 1.56
C ALA A 169 5.57 21.89 0.30
N LEU A 170 6.54 20.98 0.25
CA LEU A 170 6.67 20.00 -0.84
C LEU A 170 5.46 19.06 -0.92
N GLU A 171 5.01 18.51 0.20
CA GLU A 171 3.82 17.67 0.25
C GLU A 171 2.58 18.43 -0.26
N THR A 172 2.40 19.68 0.17
CA THR A 172 1.28 20.53 -0.26
C THR A 172 1.32 20.77 -1.76
N ARG A 173 2.51 21.06 -2.31
CA ARG A 173 2.70 21.24 -3.76
C ARG A 173 2.38 19.96 -4.54
N LEU A 174 2.96 18.83 -4.14
CA LEU A 174 2.72 17.52 -4.76
C LEU A 174 1.23 17.16 -4.74
N ARG A 175 0.52 17.44 -3.64
CA ARG A 175 -0.92 17.22 -3.54
C ARG A 175 -1.72 18.17 -4.44
N SER A 176 -1.31 19.43 -4.58
CA SER A 176 -1.95 20.37 -5.52
C SER A 176 -1.83 19.92 -6.98
N GLU A 177 -0.79 19.16 -7.33
CA GLU A 177 -0.65 18.54 -8.65
C GLU A 177 -1.51 17.28 -8.83
N GLY A 178 -2.26 16.90 -7.79
CA GLY A 178 -3.10 15.71 -7.76
C GLY A 178 -2.38 14.45 -7.24
N ALA A 179 -1.07 14.51 -6.99
CA ALA A 179 -0.28 13.34 -6.63
C ALA A 179 -0.71 12.74 -5.28
N CYS A 180 -0.68 11.41 -5.17
CA CYS A 180 -0.93 10.73 -3.92
C CYS A 180 0.37 10.65 -3.11
N VAL A 181 0.50 11.52 -2.11
CA VAL A 181 1.70 11.62 -1.25
C VAL A 181 1.44 10.94 0.09
N LEU A 182 2.31 10.00 0.44
CA LEU A 182 2.43 9.41 1.76
C LEU A 182 3.63 10.03 2.49
N ARG A 183 3.49 10.22 3.80
CA ARG A 183 4.61 10.61 4.67
C ARG A 183 5.29 9.34 5.18
N GLY A 184 6.62 9.40 5.34
CA GLY A 184 7.37 8.36 6.03
C GLY A 184 6.82 8.16 7.44
N GLU A 185 6.71 6.90 7.85
CA GLU A 185 6.41 6.58 9.24
C GLU A 185 7.64 6.80 10.12
N GLU A 186 7.47 6.64 11.43
CA GLU A 186 8.46 6.98 12.45
C GLU A 186 9.77 6.16 12.41
N HIS A 187 9.78 5.11 11.58
CA HIS A 187 10.87 4.14 11.43
C HIS A 187 11.33 4.03 9.95
N ASP A 188 10.79 4.84 9.06
CA ASP A 188 11.08 4.79 7.63
C ASP A 188 12.32 5.62 7.25
N CYS A 189 13.22 5.03 6.47
CA CYS A 189 14.42 5.73 5.97
C CYS A 189 14.15 6.68 4.78
N TRP A 190 12.92 7.22 4.68
CA TRP A 190 12.46 8.10 3.60
C TRP A 190 11.38 9.05 4.14
N ASP A 191 11.28 10.25 3.57
CA ASP A 191 10.40 11.31 4.11
C ASP A 191 9.05 11.37 3.42
N LEU A 192 9.04 11.25 2.09
CA LEU A 192 7.83 11.33 1.27
C LEU A 192 7.83 10.21 0.21
N GLU A 193 6.68 9.57 0.00
CA GLU A 193 6.45 8.61 -1.08
C GLU A 193 5.34 9.15 -1.99
N VAL A 194 5.64 9.32 -3.27
CA VAL A 194 4.69 9.69 -4.31
C VAL A 194 4.24 8.43 -5.04
N ARG A 195 2.97 8.08 -4.89
CA ARG A 195 2.37 6.93 -5.59
C ARG A 195 1.85 7.35 -6.95
N ALA A 196 2.37 6.71 -7.99
CA ALA A 196 1.93 6.91 -9.36
C ALA A 196 0.94 5.82 -9.84
N GLY A 197 0.80 4.73 -9.07
CA GLY A 197 -0.25 3.72 -9.26
C GLY A 197 -0.04 2.51 -8.34
N ILE A 198 -0.58 1.35 -8.73
CA ILE A 198 -0.37 0.10 -7.99
C ILE A 198 1.01 -0.53 -8.24
N LEU A 199 1.58 -0.34 -9.41
CA LEU A 199 2.80 -1.00 -9.85
C LEU A 199 4.06 -0.13 -9.77
N GLY A 200 3.92 1.17 -9.47
CA GLY A 200 5.08 2.06 -9.31
C GLY A 200 4.84 3.22 -8.34
N ALA A 201 5.90 3.54 -7.59
CA ALA A 201 5.98 4.71 -6.73
C ALA A 201 7.39 5.32 -6.83
N ALA A 202 7.58 6.49 -6.22
CA ALA A 202 8.88 7.10 -6.03
C ALA A 202 9.01 7.62 -4.60
N ARG A 203 10.17 7.44 -3.99
CA ARG A 203 10.47 7.91 -2.63
C ARG A 203 11.45 9.07 -2.69
N LEU A 204 11.30 9.99 -1.75
CA LEU A 204 12.17 11.12 -1.54
C LEU A 204 12.67 11.13 -0.09
N LEU A 205 13.95 11.41 0.05
CA LEU A 205 14.68 11.65 1.29
C LEU A 205 15.33 13.03 1.20
N ALA A 206 15.20 13.82 2.25
CA ALA A 206 15.76 15.14 2.38
C ALA A 206 16.63 15.22 3.64
N GLY A 207 17.79 15.84 3.52
CA GLY A 207 18.65 16.22 4.64
C GLY A 207 18.94 17.71 4.58
N ALA A 208 18.99 18.35 5.75
CA ALA A 208 19.40 19.74 5.89
C ALA A 208 20.71 19.82 6.68
N GLU A 209 21.69 20.53 6.15
CA GLU A 209 22.96 20.85 6.79
C GLU A 209 22.96 22.35 7.12
N ASP A 210 23.04 22.67 8.41
CA ASP A 210 23.05 24.06 8.88
C ASP A 210 24.47 24.65 8.78
N HIS A 211 24.56 25.84 8.20
CA HIS A 211 25.80 26.58 8.00
C HIS A 211 25.78 27.91 8.78
N PRO A 212 26.97 28.49 9.08
CA PRO A 212 27.06 29.78 9.76
C PRO A 212 26.30 30.89 9.01
N GLY A 213 25.70 31.80 9.79
CA GLY A 213 24.97 32.95 9.24
C GLY A 213 23.56 32.63 8.76
N GLY A 214 22.91 31.60 9.32
CA GLY A 214 21.53 31.22 8.96
C GLY A 214 21.40 30.60 7.57
N LYS A 215 22.51 30.17 6.98
CA LYS A 215 22.53 29.52 5.67
C LYS A 215 22.30 28.02 5.85
N GLN A 216 21.73 27.38 4.84
CA GLN A 216 21.39 25.96 4.92
C GLN A 216 21.63 25.29 3.56
N LEU A 217 22.30 24.14 3.58
CA LEU A 217 22.47 23.28 2.42
C LEU A 217 21.48 22.13 2.53
N LEU A 218 20.59 22.00 1.54
CA LEU A 218 19.66 20.88 1.45
C LEU A 218 20.23 19.83 0.51
N ARG A 219 20.24 18.58 0.95
CA ARG A 219 20.52 17.42 0.12
C ARG A 219 19.25 16.62 -0.09
N LEU A 220 18.88 16.44 -1.34
CA LEU A 220 17.69 15.71 -1.75
C LEU A 220 18.12 14.46 -2.51
N ARG A 221 17.49 13.34 -2.21
CA ARG A 221 17.64 12.10 -2.96
C ARG A 221 16.28 11.50 -3.21
N TRP A 222 15.97 11.14 -4.45
CA TRP A 222 14.74 10.42 -4.77
C TRP A 222 14.98 9.28 -5.75
N TRP A 223 14.22 8.20 -5.62
CA TRP A 223 14.41 6.97 -6.38
C TRP A 223 13.08 6.25 -6.63
N PRO A 224 12.96 5.47 -7.72
CA PRO A 224 11.76 4.70 -7.97
C PRO A 224 11.68 3.50 -7.02
N LEU A 225 10.46 3.15 -6.67
CA LEU A 225 10.12 1.96 -5.89
C LEU A 225 9.20 1.08 -6.73
N VAL A 226 9.66 -0.15 -6.98
CA VAL A 226 8.86 -1.20 -7.61
C VAL A 226 8.30 -2.11 -6.51
N PRO A 227 6.99 -2.06 -6.20
CA PRO A 227 6.39 -2.97 -5.24
C PRO A 227 6.41 -4.40 -5.80
N GLY A 228 6.76 -5.38 -4.97
CA GLY A 228 6.96 -6.78 -5.40
C GLY A 228 5.77 -7.44 -6.12
N ARG A 229 4.55 -6.94 -5.91
CA ARG A 229 3.34 -7.39 -6.62
C ARG A 229 3.43 -7.27 -8.15
N GLY A 230 4.15 -6.26 -8.67
CA GLY A 230 4.35 -6.08 -10.10
C GLY A 230 5.18 -7.19 -10.74
N PRO A 231 6.44 -7.40 -10.33
CA PRO A 231 7.27 -8.48 -10.86
C PRO A 231 6.68 -9.86 -10.57
N VAL A 232 6.05 -10.09 -9.41
CA VAL A 232 5.36 -11.36 -9.11
C VAL A 232 4.26 -11.64 -10.14
N LEU A 233 3.45 -10.63 -10.48
CA LEU A 233 2.41 -10.78 -11.50
C LEU A 233 3.00 -11.07 -12.89
N ALA A 234 4.05 -10.35 -13.29
CA ALA A 234 4.73 -10.57 -14.57
C ALA A 234 5.32 -11.98 -14.66
N LEU A 235 5.98 -12.45 -13.59
CA LEU A 235 6.54 -13.80 -13.51
C LEU A 235 5.46 -14.88 -13.53
N ALA A 236 4.33 -14.67 -12.87
CA ALA A 236 3.19 -15.60 -12.95
C ALA A 236 2.67 -15.75 -14.39
N PHE A 237 2.47 -14.65 -15.11
CA PHE A 237 2.07 -14.71 -16.52
C PHE A 237 3.14 -15.37 -17.41
N ALA A 238 4.41 -15.07 -17.18
CA ALA A 238 5.52 -15.69 -17.92
C ALA A 238 5.60 -17.20 -17.68
N ALA A 239 5.42 -17.65 -16.44
CA ALA A 239 5.38 -19.07 -16.09
C ALA A 239 4.21 -19.78 -16.77
N LEU A 240 3.01 -19.19 -16.72
CA LEU A 240 1.82 -19.74 -17.40
C LEU A 240 2.02 -19.79 -18.93
N ALA A 241 2.66 -18.77 -19.51
CA ALA A 241 3.00 -18.76 -20.93
C ALA A 241 3.97 -19.90 -21.28
N GLY A 242 4.96 -20.18 -20.43
CA GLY A 242 5.89 -21.30 -20.59
C GLY A 242 5.19 -22.66 -20.53
N VAL A 243 4.26 -22.85 -19.60
CA VAL A 243 3.43 -24.07 -19.50
C VAL A 243 2.56 -24.23 -20.76
N ALA A 244 1.91 -23.16 -21.22
CA ALA A 244 1.10 -23.20 -22.44
C ALA A 244 1.93 -23.51 -23.69
N ALA A 245 3.16 -22.98 -23.77
CA ALA A 245 4.09 -23.27 -24.85
C ALA A 245 4.53 -24.74 -24.84
N HIS A 246 4.80 -25.30 -23.65
CA HIS A 246 5.14 -26.72 -23.50
C HIS A 246 3.98 -27.64 -23.89
N ALA A 247 2.74 -27.22 -23.63
CA ALA A 247 1.53 -27.94 -24.06
C ALA A 247 1.16 -27.71 -25.54
N HIS A 248 2.01 -27.06 -26.34
CA HIS A 248 1.77 -26.71 -27.75
C HIS A 248 0.52 -25.84 -28.00
N LEU A 249 0.04 -25.13 -26.98
CA LEU A 249 -1.10 -24.21 -27.08
C LEU A 249 -0.61 -22.81 -27.48
N CYS A 250 -0.21 -22.64 -28.74
CA CYS A 250 0.43 -21.42 -29.24
C CYS A 250 -0.37 -20.14 -28.96
N GLY A 251 -1.70 -20.16 -29.16
CA GLY A 251 -2.55 -18.98 -28.90
C GLY A 251 -2.55 -18.55 -27.43
N ALA A 252 -2.65 -19.51 -26.50
CA ALA A 252 -2.60 -19.23 -25.07
C ALA A 252 -1.22 -18.73 -24.63
N ALA A 253 -0.14 -19.32 -25.18
CA ALA A 253 1.23 -18.90 -24.90
C ALA A 253 1.48 -17.44 -25.31
N VAL A 254 1.02 -17.03 -26.50
CA VAL A 254 1.15 -15.64 -26.99
C VAL A 254 0.33 -14.68 -26.11
N LEU A 255 -0.93 -15.00 -25.81
CA LEU A 255 -1.79 -14.15 -24.97
C LEU A 255 -1.21 -13.96 -23.57
N LEU A 256 -0.74 -15.03 -22.93
CA LEU A 256 -0.12 -14.98 -21.61
C LEU A 256 1.24 -14.27 -21.63
N GLY A 257 2.02 -14.44 -22.70
CA GLY A 257 3.27 -13.72 -22.92
C GLY A 257 3.06 -12.21 -23.03
N LEU A 258 2.06 -11.78 -23.83
CA LEU A 258 1.65 -10.37 -23.89
C LEU A 258 1.16 -9.87 -22.51
N GLY A 259 0.42 -10.72 -21.78
CA GLY A 259 -0.01 -10.47 -20.40
C GLY A 259 1.15 -10.25 -19.43
N ALA A 260 2.31 -10.89 -19.63
CA ALA A 260 3.51 -10.70 -18.82
C ALA A 260 4.21 -9.35 -19.08
N VAL A 261 4.11 -8.82 -20.31
CA VAL A 261 4.72 -7.54 -20.72
C VAL A 261 3.96 -6.35 -20.14
N LEU A 262 2.62 -6.42 -20.06
CA LEU A 262 1.77 -5.31 -19.60
C LEU A 262 2.12 -4.81 -18.19
N PRO A 263 2.30 -5.65 -17.15
CA PRO A 263 2.76 -5.21 -15.84
C PRO A 263 4.14 -4.54 -15.90
N ALA A 264 5.08 -5.07 -16.68
CA ALA A 264 6.41 -4.50 -16.80
C ALA A 264 6.38 -3.07 -17.37
N LEU A 265 5.59 -2.84 -18.44
CA LEU A 265 5.39 -1.52 -19.01
C LEU A 265 4.73 -0.56 -18.00
N ASN A 266 3.71 -1.02 -17.29
CA ASN A 266 3.04 -0.21 -16.26
C ASN A 266 3.94 0.12 -15.07
N ILE A 267 4.83 -0.79 -14.65
CA ILE A 267 5.84 -0.51 -13.62
C ILE A 267 6.72 0.65 -14.07
N VAL A 268 7.27 0.56 -15.28
CA VAL A 268 8.15 1.57 -15.86
C VAL A 268 7.42 2.92 -15.95
N GLU A 269 6.22 2.95 -16.53
CA GLU A 269 5.43 4.17 -16.68
C GLU A 269 5.11 4.83 -15.33
N GLN A 270 4.65 4.05 -14.35
CA GLN A 270 4.30 4.57 -13.04
C GLN A 270 5.54 5.04 -12.26
N CYS A 271 6.65 4.31 -12.31
CA CYS A 271 7.90 4.76 -11.69
C CYS A 271 8.40 6.08 -12.33
N MET A 272 8.36 6.20 -13.66
CA MET A 272 8.73 7.44 -14.35
C MET A 272 7.79 8.59 -13.97
N ALA A 273 6.48 8.36 -13.91
CA ALA A 273 5.51 9.39 -13.53
C ALA A 273 5.73 9.88 -12.09
N GLY A 274 6.00 8.97 -11.14
CA GLY A 274 6.33 9.32 -9.76
C GLY A 274 7.61 10.18 -9.67
N MET A 275 8.68 9.72 -10.32
CA MET A 275 9.97 10.42 -10.38
C MET A 275 9.85 11.81 -11.04
N ALA A 276 9.09 11.90 -12.13
CA ALA A 276 8.87 13.16 -12.86
C ALA A 276 8.05 14.16 -12.04
N THR A 277 7.07 13.68 -11.26
CA THR A 277 6.24 14.53 -10.41
C THR A 277 7.06 15.11 -9.25
N ILE A 278 7.94 14.32 -8.62
CA ILE A 278 8.87 14.82 -7.62
C ILE A 278 9.79 15.88 -8.22
N ARG A 279 10.42 15.59 -9.37
CA ARG A 279 11.34 16.52 -10.03
C ARG A 279 10.66 17.85 -10.38
N ARG A 280 9.44 17.82 -10.92
CA ARG A 280 8.68 19.05 -11.24
C ARG A 280 8.32 19.85 -9.99
N ALA A 281 7.83 19.20 -8.95
CA ALA A 281 7.50 19.86 -7.70
C ALA A 281 8.73 20.51 -7.03
N LEU A 282 9.90 19.87 -7.14
CA LEU A 282 11.17 20.44 -6.69
C LEU A 282 11.58 21.66 -7.52
N GLN A 283 11.51 21.59 -8.85
CA GLN A 283 11.85 22.71 -9.73
C GLN A 283 10.95 23.94 -9.52
N ASP A 284 9.67 23.72 -9.21
CA ASP A 284 8.71 24.80 -8.95
C ASP A 284 8.93 25.47 -7.58
N LEU A 285 9.49 24.75 -6.62
CA LEU A 285 9.78 25.27 -5.29
C LEU A 285 11.11 26.04 -5.34
N ASN A 286 11.02 27.37 -5.32
CA ASN A 286 12.18 28.25 -5.28
C ASN A 286 12.85 28.24 -3.89
N TRP A 287 13.47 27.12 -3.54
CA TRP A 287 14.15 26.92 -2.25
C TRP A 287 15.54 27.54 -2.18
N GLY A 288 16.04 28.09 -3.28
CA GLY A 288 17.37 28.67 -3.40
C GLY A 288 18.05 28.29 -4.71
N THR A 289 19.38 28.35 -4.72
CA THR A 289 20.17 28.02 -5.91
C THR A 289 20.44 26.52 -5.99
N TRP A 290 20.01 25.91 -7.09
CA TRP A 290 20.22 24.49 -7.37
C TRP A 290 21.65 24.24 -7.83
N ARG A 291 22.30 23.24 -7.24
CA ARG A 291 23.61 22.71 -7.64
C ARG A 291 23.53 21.21 -7.90
#